data_AF-A0A7Y3A9Z3-F1
#
_entry.id   AF-A0A7Y3A9Z3-F1
#
_cell.length_a   1.000
_cell.length_b   1.000
_cell.length_c   1.000
_cell.angle_alpha   90.00
_cell.angle_beta   90.00
_cell.angle_gamma   90.00
#
_symmetry.space_group_name_H-M   'P 1'
#
loop_
_entity.id
_entity.type
_entity.pdbx_description
1 polymer ?
#
loop_
_entity_poly.entity_id
_entity_poly.type
_entity_poly.pdbx_seq_one_letter_code
_entity_poly.pdbx_strand_id
1 'polypeptide(L)'
;MRVLTVVLWVITLVAMACGSDSATDTGDLRVLTEAENGQEVLFDSGEQFEVRLESNASTGFSWEIAGETGPMAVELRTRSYVEPDTDLVGAPGTEVFRFEAIGDAEILRLEYIRSFDDPPIPERIIEYIVRVDDAPWPPEGIEPPTTSSALAPIEISELLAAGSGDASIIGYVVIDSAGARLCEALAESFPPQCGGASVTIANPDALTVALEQEQSTQWTDERVRLDGTYDGDTFTITN
;
A
#
# COMPACT_ATOMS: atom_id res chain seq x y z
N MET A 1 72.84 -9.18 61.80
CA MET A 1 72.85 -8.09 60.81
C MET A 1 71.99 -8.51 59.63
N ARG A 2 71.01 -7.68 59.26
CA ARG A 2 69.96 -7.95 58.28
C ARG A 2 70.56 -7.89 56.87
N VAL A 3 70.41 -8.95 56.08
CA VAL A 3 70.74 -8.94 54.64
C VAL A 3 69.45 -8.59 53.90
N LEU A 4 69.45 -7.40 53.29
CA LEU A 4 68.43 -6.94 52.35
C LEU A 4 68.50 -7.82 51.09
N THR A 5 67.38 -8.39 50.66
CA THR A 5 67.24 -8.94 49.30
C THR A 5 66.15 -8.15 48.61
N VAL A 6 66.57 -7.25 47.73
CA VAL A 6 65.72 -6.51 46.80
C VAL A 6 65.37 -7.47 45.66
N VAL A 7 64.09 -7.80 45.50
CA VAL A 7 63.57 -8.47 44.30
C VAL A 7 62.70 -7.45 43.59
N LEU A 8 63.12 -7.11 42.37
CA LEU A 8 62.50 -6.19 41.44
C LEU A 8 62.11 -7.00 40.19
N TRP A 9 61.04 -6.58 39.51
CA TRP A 9 60.54 -7.03 38.19
C TRP A 9 59.60 -8.25 38.21
N VAL A 10 58.45 -8.30 37.52
CA VAL A 10 57.88 -7.56 36.37
C VAL A 10 56.35 -7.49 36.55
N ILE A 11 55.73 -6.32 36.36
CA ILE A 11 54.28 -6.19 36.18
C ILE A 11 53.98 -6.47 34.70
N THR A 12 53.31 -7.59 34.41
CA THR A 12 52.82 -7.90 33.06
C THR A 12 51.41 -7.34 32.93
N LEU A 13 51.27 -6.25 32.18
CA LEU A 13 49.99 -5.64 31.83
C LEU A 13 49.35 -6.47 30.71
N VAL A 14 48.40 -7.34 31.02
CA VAL A 14 47.55 -7.99 30.00
C VAL A 14 46.42 -7.00 29.69
N ALA A 15 46.57 -6.26 28.59
CA ALA A 15 45.46 -5.54 28.00
C ALA A 15 44.50 -6.59 27.42
N MET A 16 43.43 -6.86 28.14
CA MET A 16 42.28 -7.62 27.64
C MET A 16 41.55 -6.70 26.67
N ALA A 17 42.00 -6.70 25.41
CA ALA A 17 41.25 -6.14 24.32
C ALA A 17 39.99 -7.00 24.16
N CYS A 18 38.88 -6.55 24.74
CA CYS A 18 37.56 -6.96 24.25
C CYS A 18 37.47 -6.45 22.82
N GLY A 19 37.82 -7.31 21.86
CA GLY A 19 37.31 -7.18 20.52
C GLY A 19 35.82 -7.38 20.62
N SER A 20 35.06 -6.29 20.52
CA SER A 20 33.68 -6.36 20.11
C SER A 20 33.71 -6.89 18.68
N ASP A 21 33.50 -8.19 18.51
CA ASP A 21 33.08 -8.76 17.25
C ASP A 21 31.72 -8.12 16.92
N SER A 22 31.76 -6.97 16.24
CA SER A 22 30.64 -6.55 15.41
C SER A 22 30.63 -7.53 14.25
N ALA A 23 30.02 -8.68 14.47
CA ALA A 23 29.54 -9.52 13.40
C ALA A 23 28.65 -8.63 12.53
N THR A 24 29.15 -8.25 11.36
CA THR A 24 28.30 -7.93 10.23
C THR A 24 27.52 -9.20 9.93
N ASP A 25 26.36 -9.30 10.56
CA ASP A 25 25.31 -10.23 10.20
C ASP A 25 24.86 -9.83 8.80
N THR A 26 25.48 -10.42 7.78
CA THR A 26 24.87 -10.50 6.45
C THR A 26 23.77 -11.57 6.52
N GLY A 27 22.85 -11.41 7.47
CA GLY A 27 21.65 -12.21 7.58
C GLY A 27 20.77 -11.91 6.38
N ASP A 28 20.14 -12.93 5.81
CA ASP A 28 19.08 -12.72 4.84
C ASP A 28 18.03 -11.81 5.50
N LEU A 29 17.82 -10.63 4.92
CA LEU A 29 16.79 -9.71 5.41
C LEU A 29 15.44 -10.39 5.34
N ARG A 30 14.58 -10.15 6.35
CA ARG A 30 13.18 -10.56 6.27
C ARG A 30 12.54 -9.90 5.06
N VAL A 31 11.85 -10.71 4.25
CA VAL A 31 11.14 -10.25 3.05
C VAL A 31 9.65 -10.35 3.30
N LEU A 32 8.96 -9.23 3.15
CA LEU A 32 7.50 -9.14 3.10
C LEU A 32 7.05 -9.10 1.65
N THR A 33 5.95 -9.77 1.38
CA THR A 33 5.30 -9.90 0.09
C THR A 33 3.80 -9.72 0.26
N GLU A 34 3.06 -9.85 -0.84
CA GLU A 34 1.60 -9.84 -0.81
C GLU A 34 1.00 -10.94 0.10
N ALA A 35 1.74 -12.00 0.40
CA ALA A 35 1.30 -13.06 1.31
C ALA A 35 1.10 -12.56 2.75
N GLU A 36 1.81 -11.49 3.14
CA GLU A 36 1.71 -10.86 4.45
C GLU A 36 0.72 -9.68 4.47
N ASN A 37 -0.07 -9.47 3.41
CA ASN A 37 -1.04 -8.38 3.33
C ASN A 37 -2.06 -8.43 4.49
N GLY A 38 -2.21 -7.32 5.20
CA GLY A 38 -3.05 -7.15 6.38
C GLY A 38 -2.52 -7.79 7.66
N GLN A 39 -1.32 -8.38 7.64
CA GLN A 39 -0.75 -9.05 8.81
C GLN A 39 0.07 -8.11 9.69
N GLU A 40 0.14 -8.46 10.98
CA GLU A 40 1.08 -7.88 11.93
C GLU A 40 2.47 -8.47 11.76
N VAL A 41 3.47 -7.60 11.65
CA VAL A 41 4.88 -7.93 11.50
C VAL A 41 5.70 -7.20 12.56
N LEU A 42 6.48 -7.97 13.32
CA LEU A 42 7.34 -7.49 14.39
C LEU A 42 8.79 -7.36 13.90
N PHE A 43 9.45 -6.26 14.27
CA PHE A 43 10.86 -6.00 14.01
C PHE A 43 11.54 -5.41 15.25
N ASP A 44 12.82 -5.70 15.43
CA ASP A 44 13.62 -5.02 16.45
C ASP A 44 14.03 -3.62 15.96
N SER A 45 14.19 -2.66 16.88
CA SER A 45 14.71 -1.33 16.52
C SER A 45 16.08 -1.41 15.83
N GLY A 46 16.19 -0.78 14.65
CA GLY A 46 17.36 -0.82 13.77
C GLY A 46 17.41 -2.02 12.81
N GLU A 47 16.48 -2.97 12.91
CA GLU A 47 16.37 -4.08 11.99
C GLU A 47 16.01 -3.59 10.57
N GLN A 48 16.69 -4.13 9.56
CA GLN A 48 16.37 -3.88 8.16
C GLN A 48 15.52 -5.01 7.59
N PHE A 49 14.58 -4.65 6.73
CA PHE A 49 13.75 -5.62 6.01
C PHE A 49 13.43 -5.13 4.61
N GLU A 50 12.94 -6.02 3.77
CA GLU A 50 12.53 -5.71 2.40
C GLU A 50 11.05 -5.98 2.19
N VAL A 51 10.39 -5.09 1.46
CA VAL A 51 9.10 -5.36 0.83
C VAL A 51 9.36 -5.61 -0.65
N ARG A 52 8.93 -6.78 -1.16
CA ARG A 52 9.08 -7.19 -2.55
C ARG A 52 7.72 -7.46 -3.17
N LEU A 53 7.32 -6.62 -4.11
CA LEU A 53 6.02 -6.68 -4.76
C LEU A 53 6.19 -6.84 -6.27
N GLU A 54 5.40 -7.72 -6.88
CA GLU A 54 5.36 -7.86 -8.32
C GLU A 54 4.92 -6.53 -8.95
N SER A 55 5.63 -6.10 -10.00
CA SER A 55 5.35 -4.85 -10.71
C SER A 55 5.65 -5.00 -12.18
N ASN A 56 4.71 -4.58 -13.03
CA ASN A 56 4.89 -4.51 -14.47
C ASN A 56 5.15 -3.07 -14.92
N ALA A 57 6.40 -2.63 -14.87
CA ALA A 57 6.76 -1.26 -15.26
C ALA A 57 6.38 -0.88 -16.72
N SER A 58 6.09 -1.86 -17.58
CA SER A 58 5.69 -1.60 -18.98
C SER A 58 4.25 -1.09 -19.13
N THR A 59 3.41 -1.21 -18.10
CA THR A 59 2.01 -0.72 -18.11
C THR A 59 1.86 0.71 -17.61
N GLY A 60 2.94 1.31 -17.10
CA GLY A 60 2.94 2.64 -16.49
C GLY A 60 2.52 2.65 -15.01
N PHE A 61 2.26 1.49 -14.40
CA PHE A 61 1.98 1.36 -12.98
C PHE A 61 3.26 1.19 -12.16
N SER A 62 3.27 1.75 -10.94
CA SER A 62 4.31 1.56 -9.94
C SER A 62 3.72 1.53 -8.52
N TRP A 63 4.42 0.89 -7.59
CA TRP A 63 4.05 0.91 -6.18
C TRP A 63 4.49 2.22 -5.53
N GLU A 64 3.56 2.98 -4.97
CA GLU A 64 3.84 4.18 -4.18
C GLU A 64 3.47 3.96 -2.72
N ILE A 65 4.22 4.59 -1.81
CA ILE A 65 3.90 4.57 -0.39
C ILE A 65 2.83 5.64 -0.15
N ALA A 66 1.67 5.26 0.37
CA ALA A 66 0.59 6.21 0.64
C ALA A 66 0.96 7.20 1.77
N GLY A 67 0.58 8.47 1.67
CA GLY A 67 0.67 9.45 2.77
C GLY A 67 -0.70 9.61 3.46
N GLU A 68 -0.87 9.80 4.77
CA GLU A 68 0.05 10.16 5.86
C GLU A 68 0.19 9.05 6.92
N THR A 69 1.37 8.44 7.02
CA THR A 69 2.08 8.25 8.30
C THR A 69 3.53 8.63 8.02
N GLY A 70 3.91 9.85 8.42
CA GLY A 70 5.32 10.22 8.55
C GLY A 70 6.00 9.27 9.53
N PRO A 71 7.34 9.08 9.47
CA PRO A 71 8.01 7.92 10.04
C PRO A 71 7.68 7.77 11.52
N MET A 72 6.85 6.77 11.83
CA MET A 72 6.57 6.40 13.21
C MET A 72 7.03 4.97 13.48
N ALA A 73 7.04 4.04 12.53
CA ALA A 73 7.65 2.72 12.72
C ALA A 73 8.86 2.47 11.81
N VAL A 74 8.81 2.88 10.54
CA VAL A 74 9.88 2.56 9.57
C VAL A 74 10.37 3.75 8.76
N GLU A 75 11.63 3.65 8.31
CA GLU A 75 12.26 4.60 7.40
C GLU A 75 12.64 3.91 6.09
N LEU A 76 12.20 4.46 4.94
CA LEU A 76 12.63 3.96 3.64
C LEU A 76 14.11 4.27 3.42
N ARG A 77 14.93 3.23 3.25
CA ARG A 77 16.36 3.34 2.95
C ARG A 77 16.63 3.38 1.45
N THR A 78 16.02 2.45 0.70
CA THR A 78 16.20 2.39 -0.76
C THR A 78 14.95 1.87 -1.44
N ARG A 79 14.69 2.35 -2.67
CA ARG A 79 13.73 1.77 -3.61
C ARG A 79 14.48 1.37 -4.87
N SER A 80 14.20 0.18 -5.39
CA SER A 80 14.80 -0.34 -6.62
C SER A 80 13.83 -1.24 -7.37
N TYR A 81 14.15 -1.55 -8.62
CA TYR A 81 13.39 -2.48 -9.45
C TYR A 81 14.32 -3.60 -9.93
N VAL A 82 13.88 -4.83 -9.79
CA VAL A 82 14.55 -6.03 -10.27
C VAL A 82 13.83 -6.50 -11.52
N GLU A 83 14.52 -6.46 -12.66
CA GLU A 83 14.01 -7.00 -13.92
C GLU A 83 13.83 -8.52 -13.82
N PRO A 84 12.82 -9.09 -14.50
CA PRO A 84 12.63 -10.53 -14.51
C PRO A 84 13.73 -11.22 -15.31
N ASP A 85 14.13 -12.40 -14.86
CA ASP A 85 15.12 -13.24 -15.55
C ASP A 85 14.46 -14.00 -16.72
N THR A 86 14.12 -13.27 -17.78
CA THR A 86 13.44 -13.80 -18.96
C THR A 86 13.63 -12.90 -20.19
N ASP A 87 13.67 -13.50 -21.38
CA ASP A 87 13.72 -12.79 -22.66
C ASP A 87 12.33 -12.28 -23.12
N LEU A 88 11.27 -12.56 -22.35
CA LEU A 88 9.90 -12.15 -22.69
C LEU A 88 9.69 -10.64 -22.46
N VAL A 89 9.44 -9.92 -23.55
CA VAL A 89 9.07 -8.49 -23.49
C VAL A 89 7.77 -8.31 -22.70
N GLY A 90 7.80 -7.41 -21.73
CA GLY A 90 6.65 -7.08 -20.89
C GLY A 90 6.40 -8.04 -19.73
N ALA A 91 7.33 -8.97 -19.46
CA ALA A 91 7.27 -9.78 -18.24
C ALA A 91 7.34 -8.87 -16.99
N PRO A 92 6.53 -9.16 -15.95
CA PRO A 92 6.57 -8.38 -14.72
C PRO A 92 7.88 -8.62 -13.98
N GLY A 93 8.46 -7.56 -13.43
CA GLY A 93 9.59 -7.62 -12.51
C GLY A 93 9.12 -7.47 -11.07
N THR A 94 10.01 -6.96 -10.22
CA THR A 94 9.74 -6.79 -8.78
C THR A 94 10.22 -5.42 -8.32
N GLU A 95 9.34 -4.65 -7.70
CA GLU A 95 9.74 -3.47 -6.92
C GLU A 95 10.20 -3.89 -5.52
N VAL A 96 11.37 -3.38 -5.13
CA VAL A 96 12.02 -3.71 -3.86
C VAL A 96 12.20 -2.43 -3.05
N PHE A 97 11.55 -2.39 -1.90
CA PHE A 97 11.68 -1.33 -0.91
C PHE A 97 12.45 -1.88 0.28
N ARG A 98 13.59 -1.29 0.61
CA ARG A 98 14.32 -1.61 1.84
C ARG A 98 13.99 -0.59 2.90
N PHE A 99 13.53 -1.06 4.03
CA PHE A 99 13.18 -0.26 5.20
C PHE A 99 14.13 -0.55 6.36
N GLU A 100 14.18 0.38 7.30
CA GLU A 100 14.74 0.19 8.63
C GLU A 100 13.67 0.49 9.67
N ALA A 101 13.51 -0.39 10.66
CA ALA A 101 12.64 -0.16 11.80
C ALA A 101 13.26 0.90 12.72
N ILE A 102 12.54 2.00 13.00
CA ILE A 102 13.09 3.17 13.71
C ILE A 102 12.26 3.65 14.91
N GLY A 103 11.04 3.14 15.15
CA GLY A 103 10.15 3.79 16.12
C GLY A 103 9.09 2.90 16.80
N ASP A 104 7.86 3.39 16.78
CA ASP A 104 6.60 2.87 17.33
C ASP A 104 5.96 1.85 16.36
N ALA A 105 4.62 1.79 16.29
CA ALA A 105 3.89 0.99 15.31
C ALA A 105 3.17 1.85 14.25
N GLU A 106 2.98 1.32 13.04
CA GLU A 106 2.25 1.99 11.97
C GLU A 106 1.64 1.01 10.94
N ILE A 107 0.75 1.52 10.09
CA ILE A 107 0.28 0.80 8.90
C ILE A 107 1.18 1.21 7.73
N LEU A 108 2.05 0.32 7.29
CA LEU A 108 2.82 0.53 6.07
C LEU A 108 1.94 0.18 4.86
N ARG A 109 1.41 1.21 4.20
CA ARG A 109 0.53 1.08 3.03
C ARG A 109 1.26 1.38 1.73
N LEU A 110 1.18 0.46 0.78
CA LEU A 110 1.67 0.61 -0.59
C LEU A 110 0.50 0.50 -1.57
N GLU A 111 0.48 1.38 -2.56
CA GLU A 111 -0.56 1.53 -3.57
C GLU A 111 0.01 1.35 -4.97
N TYR A 112 -0.52 0.41 -5.74
CA TYR A 112 -0.12 0.19 -7.13
C TYR A 112 -0.92 1.11 -8.05
N ILE A 113 -0.30 2.21 -8.47
CA ILE A 113 -0.97 3.30 -9.19
C ILE A 113 -0.25 3.63 -10.49
N ARG A 114 -0.96 4.25 -11.43
CA ARG A 114 -0.33 5.04 -12.49
C ARG A 114 -0.13 6.45 -11.97
N SER A 115 1.12 6.82 -11.73
CA SER A 115 1.48 8.11 -11.12
C SER A 115 1.12 9.35 -11.98
N PHE A 116 0.70 9.14 -13.22
CA PHE A 116 0.27 10.18 -14.15
C PHE A 116 -1.25 10.28 -14.33
N ASP A 117 -2.05 9.42 -13.67
CA ASP A 117 -3.50 9.60 -13.54
C ASP A 117 -3.79 10.68 -12.48
N ASP A 118 -4.85 11.48 -12.64
CA ASP A 118 -5.20 12.58 -11.71
C ASP A 118 -6.71 12.64 -11.39
N PRO A 119 -7.15 12.14 -10.21
CA PRO A 119 -6.35 11.54 -9.15
C PRO A 119 -5.92 10.09 -9.48
N PRO A 120 -4.79 9.61 -8.95
CA PRO A 120 -4.43 8.21 -9.10
C PRO A 120 -5.42 7.33 -8.34
N ILE A 121 -5.92 6.28 -8.99
CA ILE A 121 -6.74 5.25 -8.36
C ILE A 121 -5.90 3.97 -8.25
N PRO A 122 -5.66 3.44 -7.04
CA PRO A 122 -4.87 2.22 -6.88
C PRO A 122 -5.59 1.02 -7.47
N GLU A 123 -4.91 0.27 -8.34
CA GLU A 123 -5.39 -1.03 -8.82
C GLU A 123 -5.19 -2.11 -7.75
N ARG A 124 -4.17 -1.93 -6.90
CA ARG A 124 -3.81 -2.87 -5.83
C ARG A 124 -3.37 -2.08 -4.61
N ILE A 125 -3.71 -2.59 -3.44
CA ILE A 125 -3.27 -2.02 -2.16
C ILE A 125 -2.73 -3.16 -1.31
N ILE A 126 -1.57 -2.93 -0.71
CA ILE A 126 -0.96 -3.84 0.26
C ILE A 126 -0.68 -3.04 1.53
N GLU A 127 -1.10 -3.59 2.67
CA GLU A 127 -0.88 -3.01 3.98
C GLU A 127 -0.16 -4.00 4.88
N TYR A 128 0.80 -3.52 5.66
CA TYR A 128 1.43 -4.28 6.74
C TYR A 128 1.25 -3.52 8.06
N ILE A 129 0.81 -4.22 9.10
CA ILE A 129 0.77 -3.66 10.46
C ILE A 129 2.17 -3.84 11.03
N VAL A 130 3.01 -2.81 10.93
CA VAL A 130 4.40 -2.86 11.40
C VAL A 130 4.45 -2.46 12.86
N ARG A 131 5.06 -3.30 13.70
CA ARG A 131 5.34 -3.01 15.10
C ARG A 131 6.83 -3.16 15.38
N VAL A 132 7.40 -2.20 16.07
CA VAL A 132 8.81 -2.21 16.47
C VAL A 132 8.93 -2.47 17.97
N ASP A 133 9.79 -3.40 18.34
CA ASP A 133 9.96 -3.89 19.71
C ASP A 133 8.59 -4.27 20.34
N ASP A 134 8.31 -3.76 21.55
CA ASP A 134 7.06 -3.97 22.29
C ASP A 134 6.06 -2.80 22.12
N ALA A 135 6.18 -2.00 21.05
CA ALA A 135 5.30 -0.86 20.79
C ALA A 135 3.80 -1.26 20.83
N PRO A 136 2.93 -0.51 21.53
CA PRO A 136 1.53 -0.86 21.67
C PRO A 136 0.78 -0.75 20.32
N TRP A 137 -0.18 -1.64 20.08
CA TRP A 137 -1.07 -1.57 18.93
C TRP A 137 -2.55 -1.48 19.36
N PRO A 138 -3.35 -0.57 18.79
CA PRO A 138 -2.97 0.46 17.81
C PRO A 138 -2.21 1.64 18.46
N PRO A 139 -1.43 2.42 17.69
CA PRO A 139 -0.80 3.65 18.16
C PRO A 139 -1.85 4.63 18.70
N GLU A 140 -1.53 5.42 19.71
CA GLU A 140 -2.48 6.39 20.28
C GLU A 140 -2.96 7.37 19.21
N GLY A 141 -4.28 7.39 18.96
CA GLY A 141 -4.90 8.28 17.97
C GLY A 141 -4.98 7.73 16.55
N ILE A 142 -4.56 6.47 16.31
CA ILE A 142 -4.70 5.78 15.03
C ILE A 142 -5.74 4.67 15.18
N GLU A 143 -6.87 4.75 14.48
CA GLU A 143 -7.81 3.63 14.38
C GLU A 143 -7.24 2.59 13.40
N PRO A 144 -7.21 1.28 13.74
CA PRO A 144 -6.75 0.26 12.81
C PRO A 144 -7.61 0.32 11.54
N PRO A 145 -7.05 -0.02 10.36
CA PRO A 145 -7.81 0.06 9.14
C PRO A 145 -8.96 -0.93 9.29
N THR A 146 -10.20 -0.43 9.24
CA THR A 146 -11.35 -1.32 9.08
C THR A 146 -11.10 -2.00 7.74
N THR A 147 -11.03 -3.33 7.71
CA THR A 147 -10.59 -4.16 6.57
C THR A 147 -11.27 -3.84 5.23
N SER A 148 -12.33 -3.03 5.24
CA SER A 148 -13.07 -2.54 4.07
C SER A 148 -12.50 -1.26 3.41
N SER A 149 -11.80 -0.38 4.13
CA SER A 149 -11.34 0.92 3.58
C SER A 149 -9.98 0.83 2.86
N ALA A 150 -9.30 -0.30 3.02
CA ALA A 150 -7.95 -0.56 2.52
C ALA A 150 -7.90 -1.34 1.20
N LEU A 151 -9.05 -1.78 0.67
CA LEU A 151 -9.05 -2.54 -0.57
C LEU A 151 -9.02 -1.60 -1.77
N ALA A 152 -8.27 -2.02 -2.79
CA ALA A 152 -8.38 -1.45 -4.12
C ALA A 152 -9.86 -1.53 -4.55
N PRO A 153 -10.38 -0.52 -5.26
CA PRO A 153 -11.75 -0.58 -5.72
C PRO A 153 -11.92 -1.76 -6.68
N ILE A 154 -13.02 -2.50 -6.49
CA ILE A 154 -13.37 -3.64 -7.34
C ILE A 154 -14.14 -3.17 -8.57
N GLU A 155 -14.13 -4.01 -9.60
CA GLU A 155 -14.95 -3.81 -10.79
C GLU A 155 -16.45 -3.99 -10.47
N ILE A 156 -17.31 -3.31 -11.24
CA ILE A 156 -18.77 -3.38 -10.99
C ILE A 156 -19.28 -4.81 -11.21
N SER A 157 -18.76 -5.53 -12.20
CA SER A 157 -19.09 -6.95 -12.39
C SER A 157 -18.74 -7.83 -11.18
N GLU A 158 -17.65 -7.52 -10.46
CA GLU A 158 -17.28 -8.22 -9.22
C GLU A 158 -18.23 -7.87 -8.07
N LEU A 159 -18.59 -6.59 -7.92
CA LEU A 159 -19.61 -6.14 -6.96
C LEU A 159 -20.91 -6.92 -7.14
N LEU A 160 -21.40 -7.00 -8.38
CA LEU A 160 -22.63 -7.70 -8.72
C LEU A 160 -22.54 -9.21 -8.41
N ALA A 161 -21.36 -9.81 -8.57
CA ALA A 161 -21.14 -11.21 -8.22
C ALA A 161 -21.10 -11.44 -6.69
N ALA A 162 -20.62 -10.46 -5.91
CA ALA A 162 -20.62 -10.51 -4.45
C ALA A 162 -22.02 -10.34 -3.83
N GLY A 163 -22.91 -9.61 -4.51
CA GLY A 163 -24.34 -9.56 -4.22
C GLY A 163 -24.80 -8.44 -3.29
N SER A 164 -24.13 -8.18 -2.17
CA SER A 164 -24.43 -7.02 -1.29
C SER A 164 -23.34 -6.80 -0.25
N GLY A 165 -23.14 -5.58 0.22
CA GLY A 165 -22.20 -5.24 1.28
C GLY A 165 -21.51 -3.90 1.07
N ASP A 166 -20.65 -3.52 2.00
CA ASP A 166 -19.78 -2.36 1.85
C ASP A 166 -18.70 -2.67 0.82
N ALA A 167 -18.45 -1.73 -0.08
CA ALA A 167 -17.48 -1.89 -1.14
C ALA A 167 -16.92 -0.55 -1.58
N SER A 168 -15.69 -0.62 -2.10
CA SER A 168 -15.15 0.41 -2.95
C SER A 168 -15.22 -0.04 -4.39
N ILE A 169 -15.79 0.77 -5.28
CA ILE A 169 -15.98 0.42 -6.68
C ILE A 169 -15.43 1.49 -7.61
N ILE A 170 -14.99 1.07 -8.80
CA ILE A 170 -14.41 1.97 -9.80
C ILE A 170 -15.17 1.90 -11.13
N GLY A 171 -15.45 3.06 -11.72
CA GLY A 171 -16.13 3.14 -13.02
C GLY A 171 -16.37 4.56 -13.48
N TYR A 172 -17.05 4.72 -14.60
CA TYR A 172 -17.48 6.01 -15.11
C TYR A 172 -18.85 6.36 -14.56
N VAL A 173 -19.02 7.57 -14.05
CA VAL A 173 -20.36 8.05 -13.72
C VAL A 173 -21.04 8.47 -15.03
N VAL A 174 -22.29 8.06 -15.22
CA VAL A 174 -23.16 8.55 -16.30
C VAL A 174 -24.51 8.91 -15.69
N ILE A 175 -24.97 10.13 -15.97
CA ILE A 175 -26.26 10.65 -15.54
C ILE A 175 -27.05 11.05 -16.77
N ASP A 176 -28.20 10.40 -16.97
CA ASP A 176 -29.12 10.70 -18.07
C ASP A 176 -30.58 10.57 -17.60
N SER A 177 -31.53 10.47 -18.54
CA SER A 177 -32.95 10.32 -18.24
C SER A 177 -33.33 9.08 -17.42
N ALA A 178 -32.48 8.05 -17.40
CA ALA A 178 -32.64 6.83 -16.62
C ALA A 178 -32.11 6.97 -15.18
N GLY A 179 -31.44 8.07 -14.86
CA GLY A 179 -30.81 8.31 -13.55
C GLY A 179 -29.29 8.23 -13.59
N ALA A 180 -28.68 8.31 -12.41
CA ALA A 180 -27.24 8.21 -12.23
C ALA A 180 -26.80 6.76 -12.07
N ARG A 181 -25.74 6.39 -12.79
CA ARG A 181 -25.16 5.04 -12.76
C ARG A 181 -23.65 5.14 -12.71
N LEU A 182 -23.01 4.17 -12.06
CA LEU A 182 -21.59 3.90 -12.23
C LEU A 182 -21.44 2.74 -13.21
N CYS A 183 -20.63 2.93 -14.25
CA CYS A 183 -20.58 2.09 -15.42
C CYS A 183 -19.14 1.62 -15.68
N GLU A 184 -18.97 0.34 -15.97
CA GLU A 184 -17.64 -0.27 -16.10
C GLU A 184 -16.87 0.29 -17.30
N ALA A 185 -17.60 0.61 -18.37
CA ALA A 185 -17.08 1.28 -19.55
C ALA A 185 -18.03 2.36 -20.06
N LEU A 186 -17.51 3.23 -20.92
CA LEU A 186 -18.31 4.09 -21.78
C LEU A 186 -18.44 3.45 -23.16
N ALA A 187 -19.66 3.42 -23.70
CA ALA A 187 -19.89 3.03 -25.09
C ALA A 187 -19.32 4.08 -26.05
N GLU A 188 -18.92 3.65 -27.25
CA GLU A 188 -18.38 4.52 -28.31
C GLU A 188 -19.50 5.39 -28.96
N SER A 189 -20.12 6.28 -28.19
CA SER A 189 -21.17 7.23 -28.61
C SER A 189 -20.93 8.63 -28.03
N PHE A 190 -21.60 9.64 -28.60
CA PHE A 190 -21.58 11.01 -28.08
C PHE A 190 -23.00 11.62 -28.03
N PRO A 191 -23.55 11.95 -26.85
CA PRO A 191 -22.97 11.74 -25.51
C PRO A 191 -22.69 10.25 -25.22
N PRO A 192 -21.72 9.94 -24.36
CA PRO A 192 -21.42 8.56 -24.00
C PRO A 192 -22.61 7.93 -23.27
N GLN A 193 -22.72 6.61 -23.38
CA GLN A 193 -23.70 5.79 -22.67
C GLN A 193 -22.96 4.73 -21.87
N CYS A 194 -23.60 4.18 -20.84
CA CYS A 194 -23.02 3.07 -20.09
C CYS A 194 -22.78 1.84 -20.97
N GLY A 195 -21.57 1.33 -20.93
CA GLY A 195 -21.17 0.03 -21.46
C GLY A 195 -20.73 -0.91 -20.34
N GLY A 196 -20.77 -2.21 -20.61
CA GLY A 196 -20.38 -3.24 -19.63
C GLY A 196 -21.39 -3.38 -18.48
N ALA A 197 -20.91 -3.85 -17.33
CA ALA A 197 -21.70 -3.88 -16.11
C ALA A 197 -21.95 -2.45 -15.61
N SER A 198 -23.07 -2.24 -14.93
CA SER A 198 -23.38 -0.96 -14.31
C SER A 198 -24.22 -1.15 -13.06
N VAL A 199 -24.13 -0.21 -12.14
CA VAL A 199 -24.95 -0.15 -10.93
C VAL A 199 -25.57 1.23 -10.80
N THR A 200 -26.82 1.27 -10.35
CA THR A 200 -27.53 2.53 -10.11
C THR A 200 -27.01 3.18 -8.83
N ILE A 201 -26.74 4.48 -8.90
CA ILE A 201 -26.34 5.28 -7.73
C ILE A 201 -27.61 5.81 -7.07
N ALA A 202 -27.87 5.40 -5.83
CA ALA A 202 -29.09 5.74 -5.10
C ALA A 202 -29.16 7.21 -4.68
N ASN A 203 -28.00 7.82 -4.41
CA ASN A 203 -27.86 9.18 -3.86
C ASN A 203 -26.90 10.02 -4.71
N PRO A 204 -27.24 10.37 -5.97
CA PRO A 204 -26.34 11.08 -6.88
C PRO A 204 -25.87 12.45 -6.36
N ASP A 205 -26.63 13.09 -5.48
CA ASP A 205 -26.24 14.37 -4.86
C ASP A 205 -24.98 14.24 -3.95
N ALA A 206 -24.58 13.03 -3.59
CA ALA A 206 -23.35 12.76 -2.83
C ALA A 206 -22.08 12.71 -3.70
N LEU A 207 -22.21 12.75 -5.03
CA LEU A 207 -21.06 12.73 -5.95
C LEU A 207 -20.24 14.02 -5.82
N THR A 208 -18.94 13.86 -5.60
CA THR A 208 -17.96 14.96 -5.50
C THR A 208 -17.00 15.01 -6.69
N VAL A 209 -17.37 14.36 -7.80
CA VAL A 209 -16.53 14.20 -8.99
C VAL A 209 -16.80 15.29 -10.03
N ALA A 210 -15.81 15.57 -10.87
CA ALA A 210 -15.99 16.45 -12.02
C ALA A 210 -16.84 15.75 -13.09
N LEU A 211 -17.83 16.47 -13.63
CA LEU A 211 -18.73 15.97 -14.66
C LEU A 211 -18.65 16.84 -15.90
N GLU A 212 -18.39 16.19 -17.04
CA GLU A 212 -18.64 16.76 -18.35
C GLU A 212 -20.14 16.72 -18.66
N GLN A 213 -20.59 17.60 -19.56
CA GLN A 213 -21.99 17.68 -19.93
C GLN A 213 -22.16 17.95 -21.42
N GLU A 214 -23.05 17.18 -22.04
CA GLU A 214 -23.57 17.43 -23.38
C GLU A 214 -25.06 17.10 -23.41
N GLN A 215 -25.87 18.04 -23.90
CA GLN A 215 -27.33 17.96 -23.84
C GLN A 215 -27.84 17.67 -22.41
N SER A 216 -28.62 16.59 -22.23
CA SER A 216 -29.13 16.17 -20.93
C SER A 216 -28.28 15.09 -20.26
N THR A 217 -27.12 14.75 -20.83
CA THR A 217 -26.25 13.67 -20.34
C THR A 217 -25.01 14.27 -19.68
N GLN A 218 -24.67 13.77 -18.50
CA GLN A 218 -23.43 14.10 -17.80
C GLN A 218 -22.60 12.83 -17.60
N TRP A 219 -21.28 12.96 -17.62
CA TRP A 219 -20.38 11.81 -17.37
C TRP A 219 -19.03 12.24 -16.79
N THR A 220 -18.29 11.31 -16.21
CA THR A 220 -16.86 11.51 -15.89
C THR A 220 -16.01 11.09 -17.09
N ASP A 221 -15.01 11.91 -17.48
CA ASP A 221 -14.07 11.54 -18.55
C ASP A 221 -13.09 10.45 -18.12
N GLU A 222 -12.83 10.37 -16.82
CA GLU A 222 -12.01 9.34 -16.20
C GLU A 222 -12.87 8.42 -15.32
N ARG A 223 -12.29 7.27 -14.98
CA ARG A 223 -12.91 6.39 -13.98
C ARG A 223 -12.76 7.04 -12.62
N VAL A 224 -13.78 6.89 -11.78
CA VAL A 224 -13.80 7.41 -10.42
C VAL A 224 -14.03 6.26 -9.45
N ARG A 225 -13.39 6.36 -8.28
CA ARG A 225 -13.63 5.49 -7.13
C ARG A 225 -14.81 6.03 -6.34
N LEU A 226 -15.76 5.17 -6.01
CA LEU A 226 -16.86 5.46 -5.08
C LEU A 226 -16.83 4.45 -3.94
N ASP A 227 -16.87 4.95 -2.70
CA ASP A 227 -16.97 4.15 -1.49
C ASP A 227 -18.41 4.20 -0.97
N GLY A 228 -18.95 3.04 -0.56
CA GLY A 228 -20.37 2.94 -0.24
C GLY A 228 -20.86 1.53 0.06
N THR A 229 -22.19 1.39 0.12
CA THR A 229 -22.86 0.12 0.38
C THR A 229 -23.74 -0.27 -0.82
N TYR A 230 -23.61 -1.52 -1.26
CA TYR A 230 -24.47 -2.15 -2.25
C TYR A 230 -25.54 -3.02 -1.58
N ASP A 231 -26.81 -2.79 -1.90
CA ASP A 231 -27.95 -3.54 -1.31
C ASP A 231 -28.44 -4.72 -2.16
N GLY A 232 -27.78 -4.99 -3.30
CA GLY A 232 -28.20 -5.97 -4.29
C GLY A 232 -28.98 -5.40 -5.48
N ASP A 233 -29.26 -4.10 -5.47
CA ASP A 233 -29.89 -3.38 -6.58
C ASP A 233 -29.20 -2.04 -6.86
N THR A 234 -28.96 -1.26 -5.81
CA THR A 234 -28.38 0.09 -5.89
C THR A 234 -27.17 0.27 -4.99
N PHE A 235 -26.29 1.17 -5.39
CA PHE A 235 -25.11 1.58 -4.63
C PHE A 235 -25.37 2.93 -3.95
N THR A 236 -25.19 3.00 -2.64
CA THR A 236 -25.31 4.23 -1.85
C THR A 236 -23.92 4.70 -1.44
N ILE A 237 -23.53 5.89 -1.90
CA ILE A 237 -22.24 6.52 -1.60
C ILE A 237 -22.21 6.95 -0.13
N THR A 238 -21.11 6.68 0.58
CA THR A 238 -20.95 6.97 2.02
C THR A 238 -19.77 7.88 2.37
N ASN A 239 -19.22 8.62 1.40
CA ASN A 239 -18.10 9.59 1.53
C ASN A 239 -17.67 9.98 2.96
#